data_AF-A0A2V5UG78-F1
#
_entry.id   AF-A0A2V5UG78-F1
#
_cell.length_a   1.000
_cell.length_b   1.000
_cell.length_c   1.000
_cell.angle_alpha   90.00
_cell.angle_beta   90.00
_cell.angle_gamma   90.00
#
_symmetry.space_group_name_H-M   'P 1'
#
loop_
_entity.id
_entity.type
_entity.pdbx_description
1 polymer ?
#
loop_
_entity_poly.entity_id
_entity_poly.type
_entity_poly.pdbx_seq_one_letter_code
_entity_poly.pdbx_strand_id
1 'polypeptide(L)'
;RSIDFSRCEIQLGDEPPPTFAFLHCESETLGKNEIFTLNLFRDGKFHVEQLPCWITHTTGKTHEIIRANLHRSPLYAGLIKGTGPRYCPSIEDKVVKFSDKTSHQLFLEPEGRHTSEYYVNGVSTSLPYEVQLEFLHSIPALERAEIMRPGYAVEYDYFPPTQLLPTLETRLIR
;
A
#
# COMPACT_ATOMS: atom_id res chain seq x y z
N ARG A 1 -6.37 7.20 -16.17
CA ARG A 1 -7.05 8.47 -16.56
C ARG A 1 -6.23 9.67 -16.09
N SER A 2 -5.85 9.71 -14.81
CA SER A 2 -5.01 10.75 -14.20
C SER A 2 -3.53 10.34 -14.04
N ILE A 3 -3.22 9.04 -14.10
CA ILE A 3 -1.87 8.46 -14.05
C ILE A 3 -1.35 8.19 -15.48
N ASP A 4 -0.10 8.55 -15.75
CA ASP A 4 0.61 8.28 -17.01
C ASP A 4 1.54 7.06 -16.88
N PHE A 5 0.97 5.87 -17.08
CA PHE A 5 1.70 4.60 -16.98
C PHE A 5 2.83 4.42 -18.00
N SER A 6 2.89 5.23 -19.06
CA SER A 6 3.97 5.15 -20.06
C SER A 6 5.34 5.53 -19.49
N ARG A 7 5.34 6.23 -18.35
CA ARG A 7 6.53 6.69 -17.63
C ARG A 7 6.91 5.80 -16.46
N CYS A 8 6.20 4.70 -16.26
CA CYS A 8 6.48 3.71 -15.23
C CYS A 8 7.16 2.48 -15.83
N GLU A 9 7.95 1.80 -15.01
CA GLU A 9 8.39 0.43 -15.31
C GLU A 9 7.25 -0.55 -14.97
N ILE A 10 7.00 -1.52 -15.84
CA ILE A 10 5.96 -2.53 -15.63
C ILE A 10 6.54 -3.72 -14.85
N GLN A 11 5.85 -4.15 -13.80
CA GLN A 11 6.15 -5.36 -13.07
C GLN A 11 5.02 -6.38 -13.29
N LEU A 12 5.34 -7.46 -14.00
CA LEU A 12 4.45 -8.59 -14.20
C LEU A 12 4.59 -9.59 -13.06
N GLY A 13 3.54 -10.40 -12.84
CA GLY A 13 3.63 -11.57 -11.99
C GLY A 13 4.42 -12.70 -12.64
N ASP A 14 4.70 -13.75 -11.86
CA ASP A 14 5.39 -14.94 -12.35
C ASP A 14 4.51 -15.74 -13.32
N GLU A 15 5.16 -16.48 -14.23
CA GLU A 15 4.51 -17.41 -15.15
C GLU A 15 5.09 -18.82 -15.02
N PRO A 16 4.30 -19.83 -14.58
CA PRO A 16 2.89 -19.73 -14.16
C PRO A 16 2.71 -19.03 -12.80
N PRO A 17 1.55 -18.38 -12.55
CA PRO A 17 1.31 -17.71 -11.28
C PRO A 17 1.27 -18.72 -10.13
N PRO A 18 2.00 -18.47 -9.02
CA PRO A 18 2.07 -19.40 -7.90
C PRO A 18 0.74 -19.44 -7.13
N THR A 19 0.39 -20.61 -6.61
CA THR A 19 -0.80 -20.80 -5.78
C THR A 19 -0.45 -20.63 -4.31
N PHE A 20 -1.30 -19.92 -3.56
CA PHE A 20 -1.12 -19.76 -2.11
C PHE A 20 -1.54 -21.01 -1.32
N ALA A 21 -2.60 -21.70 -1.76
CA ALA A 21 -3.14 -22.88 -1.08
C ALA A 21 -2.47 -24.18 -1.58
N PHE A 22 -2.23 -25.12 -0.66
CA PHE A 22 -1.78 -26.48 -0.98
C PHE A 22 -2.90 -27.36 -1.57
N LEU A 23 -4.15 -27.05 -1.21
CA LEU A 23 -5.33 -27.78 -1.68
C LEU A 23 -5.91 -27.08 -2.90
N HIS A 24 -6.05 -27.80 -4.01
CA HIS A 24 -6.80 -27.33 -5.16
C HIS A 24 -8.27 -27.66 -4.95
N CYS A 25 -9.12 -26.63 -4.91
CA CYS A 25 -10.56 -26.82 -4.86
C CYS A 25 -11.08 -27.10 -6.27
N GLU A 26 -11.35 -28.36 -6.57
CA GLU A 26 -12.20 -28.77 -7.70
C GLU A 26 -13.66 -28.57 -7.28
N SER A 27 -14.13 -27.33 -7.19
CA SER A 27 -15.57 -27.11 -7.04
C SER A 27 -16.24 -27.35 -8.39
N GLU A 28 -16.95 -28.46 -8.53
CA GLU A 28 -17.63 -28.86 -9.77
C GLU A 28 -18.88 -28.03 -10.10
N THR A 29 -19.31 -27.08 -9.26
CA THR A 29 -20.57 -26.35 -9.50
C THR A 29 -20.52 -24.90 -9.04
N LEU A 30 -19.97 -24.00 -9.87
CA LEU A 30 -20.35 -22.59 -9.84
C LEU A 30 -21.44 -22.35 -10.89
N GLY A 31 -22.62 -21.90 -10.44
CA GLY A 31 -23.66 -21.39 -11.34
C GLY A 31 -23.14 -20.18 -12.14
N LYS A 32 -23.61 -20.00 -13.38
CA LYS A 32 -23.17 -18.96 -14.34
C LYS A 32 -23.13 -17.51 -13.79
N ASN A 33 -23.72 -17.24 -12.63
CA ASN A 33 -23.86 -15.90 -12.03
C ASN A 33 -23.22 -15.77 -10.64
N GLU A 34 -22.42 -16.72 -10.17
CA GLU A 34 -21.68 -16.55 -8.90
C GLU A 34 -20.43 -15.71 -9.12
N ILE A 35 -20.59 -14.42 -8.83
CA ILE A 35 -19.56 -13.40 -8.94
C ILE A 35 -18.73 -13.46 -7.64
N PHE A 36 -17.55 -14.10 -7.73
CA PHE A 36 -16.45 -14.08 -6.73
C PHE A 36 -16.50 -15.04 -5.53
N THR A 37 -16.71 -16.34 -5.76
CA THR A 37 -16.46 -17.35 -4.72
C THR A 37 -15.33 -18.28 -5.14
N LEU A 38 -14.15 -18.00 -4.56
CA LEU A 38 -12.94 -18.83 -4.53
C LEU A 38 -12.12 -18.87 -5.84
N ASN A 39 -10.80 -18.70 -5.72
CA ASN A 39 -9.86 -18.94 -6.81
C ASN A 39 -9.95 -20.43 -7.20
N LEU A 40 -10.71 -20.73 -8.25
CA LEU A 40 -10.78 -22.10 -8.76
C LEU A 40 -9.50 -22.39 -9.54
N PHE A 41 -8.88 -23.52 -9.24
CA PHE A 41 -7.76 -24.00 -10.00
C PHE A 41 -8.26 -25.22 -10.78
N ARG A 42 -8.70 -24.99 -12.02
CA ARG A 42 -9.17 -26.05 -12.91
C ARG A 42 -8.08 -26.37 -13.91
N ASP A 43 -7.77 -27.65 -14.09
CA ASP A 43 -6.81 -28.13 -15.10
C ASP A 43 -5.42 -27.47 -15.03
N GLY A 44 -4.95 -27.10 -13.83
CA GLY A 44 -3.65 -26.46 -13.65
C GLY A 44 -3.59 -24.98 -14.01
N LYS A 45 -4.75 -24.33 -14.26
CA LYS A 45 -4.82 -22.95 -14.75
C LYS A 45 -5.52 -22.03 -13.76
N PHE A 46 -4.86 -20.91 -13.46
CA PHE A 46 -5.46 -19.82 -12.71
C PHE A 46 -6.42 -19.05 -13.63
N HIS A 47 -7.72 -19.09 -13.34
CA HIS A 47 -8.73 -18.56 -14.25
C HIS A 47 -8.82 -17.03 -14.28
N VAL A 48 -8.18 -16.33 -13.33
CA VAL A 48 -8.23 -14.88 -13.23
C VAL A 48 -7.01 -14.25 -13.91
N GLU A 49 -7.26 -13.36 -14.87
CA GLU A 49 -6.23 -12.59 -15.57
C GLU A 49 -5.28 -11.88 -14.59
N GLN A 50 -3.96 -12.05 -14.72
CA GLN A 50 -3.02 -11.29 -13.87
C GLN A 50 -2.98 -9.82 -14.31
N LEU A 51 -2.98 -8.89 -13.35
CA LEU A 51 -2.76 -7.47 -13.64
C LEU A 51 -1.31 -7.11 -13.32
N PRO A 52 -0.65 -6.28 -14.14
CA PRO A 52 0.64 -5.71 -13.79
C PRO A 52 0.53 -4.73 -12.62
N CYS A 53 1.64 -4.55 -11.92
CA CYS A 53 1.92 -3.36 -11.12
C CYS A 53 2.85 -2.43 -11.88
N TRP A 54 2.92 -1.17 -11.48
CA TRP A 54 3.80 -0.18 -12.09
C TRP A 54 4.74 0.41 -11.06
N ILE A 55 5.99 0.62 -11.45
CA ILE A 55 7.04 1.15 -10.59
C ILE A 55 7.36 2.58 -11.01
N THR A 56 7.37 3.48 -10.03
CA THR A 56 7.85 4.86 -10.16
C THR A 56 8.69 5.22 -8.94
N HIS A 57 9.22 6.43 -8.90
CA HIS A 57 10.22 6.85 -7.93
C HIS A 57 9.96 8.27 -7.42
N THR A 58 10.15 8.50 -6.12
CA THR A 58 10.18 9.87 -5.58
C THR A 58 11.38 10.64 -6.12
N THR A 59 11.26 11.96 -6.18
CA THR A 59 12.32 12.86 -6.66
C THR A 59 12.86 13.72 -5.54
N GLY A 60 13.99 14.40 -5.77
CA GLY A 60 14.51 15.42 -4.84
C GLY A 60 13.45 16.49 -4.51
N LYS A 61 12.66 16.90 -5.51
CA LYS A 61 11.53 17.82 -5.33
C LYS A 61 10.46 17.24 -4.37
N THR A 62 10.12 15.96 -4.50
CA THR A 62 9.19 15.30 -3.55
C THR A 62 9.72 15.40 -2.12
N HIS A 63 11.02 15.17 -1.93
CA HIS A 63 11.63 15.22 -0.60
C HIS A 63 11.68 16.65 -0.04
N GLU A 64 11.94 17.66 -0.87
CA GLU A 64 11.92 19.07 -0.48
C GLU A 64 10.53 19.51 0.01
N ILE A 65 9.46 19.17 -0.74
CA ILE A 65 8.07 19.47 -0.36
C ILE A 65 7.73 18.86 1.00
N ILE A 66 8.09 17.58 1.18
CA ILE A 66 7.86 16.86 2.43
C ILE A 66 8.63 17.52 3.58
N ARG A 67 9.94 17.80 3.40
CA ARG A 67 10.79 18.44 4.42
C ARG A 67 10.26 19.80 4.85
N ALA A 68 9.81 20.62 3.91
CA ALA A 68 9.23 21.92 4.19
C ALA A 68 7.96 21.83 5.05
N ASN A 69 7.20 20.73 4.93
CA ASN A 69 5.92 20.52 5.60
C ASN A 69 5.98 19.55 6.80
N LEU A 70 7.15 19.09 7.23
CA LEU A 70 7.28 18.12 8.35
C LEU A 70 6.60 18.60 9.63
N HIS A 71 6.70 19.90 9.94
CA HIS A 71 6.07 20.52 11.11
C HIS A 71 4.54 20.39 11.14
N ARG A 72 3.92 20.06 10.01
CA ARG A 72 2.46 19.89 9.85
C ARG A 72 2.01 18.45 10.00
N SER A 73 2.94 17.48 10.02
CA SER A 73 2.62 16.08 10.25
C SER A 73 2.29 15.88 11.73
N PRO A 74 1.15 15.27 12.08
CA PRO A 74 0.81 14.91 13.46
C PRO A 74 1.88 14.05 14.16
N LEU A 75 2.65 13.27 13.40
CA LEU A 75 3.77 12.47 13.91
C LEU A 75 4.91 13.34 14.44
N TYR A 76 5.22 14.45 13.76
CA TYR A 76 6.30 15.38 14.13
C TYR A 76 5.85 16.57 14.96
N ALA A 77 4.58 16.95 14.87
CA ALA A 77 3.96 17.99 15.68
C ALA A 77 3.66 17.55 17.12
N GLY A 78 3.96 16.30 17.48
CA GLY A 78 3.75 15.75 18.82
C GLY A 78 2.28 15.49 19.18
N LEU A 79 1.39 15.47 18.18
CA LEU A 79 -0.04 15.16 18.36
C LEU A 79 -0.25 13.65 18.52
N ILE A 80 0.53 12.84 17.80
CA ILE A 80 0.57 11.38 17.95
C ILE A 80 1.63 11.04 19.01
N LYS A 81 1.23 10.29 20.03
CA LYS A 81 2.12 9.86 21.12
C LYS A 81 2.71 8.48 20.87
N GLY A 82 2.01 7.65 20.10
CA GLY A 82 2.43 6.34 19.67
C GLY A 82 3.65 6.41 18.77
N THR A 83 4.63 5.55 19.03
CA THR A 83 5.72 5.31 18.08
C THR A 83 5.16 4.68 16.80
N GLY A 84 5.39 5.33 15.67
CA GLY A 84 5.05 4.78 14.36
C GLY A 84 5.76 3.45 14.07
N PRO A 85 5.30 2.69 13.06
CA PRO A 85 5.90 1.41 12.71
C PRO A 85 7.39 1.54 12.41
N ARG A 86 8.21 0.70 13.06
CA ARG A 86 9.69 0.77 12.90
C ARG A 86 10.15 0.44 11.47
N TYR A 87 9.48 -0.51 10.81
CA TYR A 87 9.91 -1.09 9.54
C TYR A 87 9.10 -0.65 8.32
N CYS A 88 7.91 -0.07 8.54
CA CYS A 88 7.11 0.57 7.50
C CYS A 88 6.82 2.03 7.89
N PRO A 89 7.86 2.88 7.94
CA PRO A 89 7.69 4.29 8.25
C PRO A 89 6.88 4.99 7.16
N SER A 90 6.16 6.05 7.55
CA SER A 90 5.52 6.96 6.61
C SER A 90 6.55 7.62 5.69
N ILE A 91 6.13 8.15 4.54
CA ILE A 91 7.05 8.78 3.59
C ILE A 91 7.78 9.97 4.21
N GLU A 92 7.10 10.74 5.05
CA GLU A 92 7.73 11.81 5.83
C GLU A 92 8.83 11.31 6.76
N ASP A 93 8.64 10.15 7.39
CA ASP A 93 9.63 9.54 8.28
C ASP A 93 10.76 8.85 7.52
N LYS A 94 10.49 8.27 6.35
CA LYS A 94 11.53 7.77 5.42
C LYS A 94 12.48 8.88 4.99
N VAL A 95 11.94 10.04 4.60
CA VAL A 95 12.73 11.19 4.12
C VAL A 95 13.64 11.77 5.21
N VAL A 96 13.22 11.70 6.47
CA VAL A 96 14.03 12.14 7.63
C VAL A 96 15.09 11.09 7.99
N LYS A 97 14.69 9.82 8.13
CA LYS A 97 15.59 8.74 8.58
C LYS A 97 16.65 8.37 7.53
N PHE A 98 16.29 8.41 6.25
CA PHE A 98 17.16 8.03 5.14
C PHE A 98 17.47 9.25 4.26
N SER A 99 18.00 10.30 4.89
CA SER A 99 18.28 11.58 4.23
C SER A 99 19.36 11.50 3.14
N ASP A 100 20.21 10.48 3.17
CA ASP A 100 21.22 10.15 2.16
C ASP A 100 20.60 9.59 0.86
N LYS A 101 19.37 9.07 0.91
CA LYS A 101 18.67 8.54 -0.26
C LYS A 101 18.08 9.69 -1.09
N THR A 102 18.48 9.74 -2.35
CA THR A 102 17.98 10.73 -3.33
C THR A 102 16.62 10.36 -3.90
N SER A 103 16.19 9.11 -3.72
CA SER A 103 14.93 8.58 -4.24
C SER A 103 14.47 7.36 -3.44
N HIS A 104 13.16 7.13 -3.46
CA HIS A 104 12.48 5.96 -2.91
C HIS A 104 11.56 5.37 -3.99
N GLN A 105 11.67 4.06 -4.21
CA GLN A 105 10.82 3.31 -5.12
C GLN A 105 9.39 3.21 -4.58
N LEU A 106 8.43 3.35 -5.48
CA LEU A 106 6.99 3.28 -5.22
C LEU A 106 6.36 2.25 -6.16
N PHE A 107 5.33 1.56 -5.67
CA PHE A 107 4.49 0.70 -6.51
C PHE A 107 3.11 1.30 -6.66
N LEU A 108 2.59 1.31 -7.88
CA LEU A 108 1.21 1.61 -8.21
C LEU A 108 0.51 0.28 -8.42
N GLU A 109 -0.28 -0.11 -7.42
CA GLU A 109 -0.95 -1.42 -7.35
C GLU A 109 -2.45 -1.23 -7.62
N PRO A 110 -3.04 -1.93 -8.61
CA PRO A 110 -4.47 -1.83 -8.85
C PRO A 110 -5.26 -2.44 -7.70
N GLU A 111 -6.19 -1.70 -7.08
CA GLU A 111 -6.99 -2.22 -5.96
C GLU A 111 -8.07 -3.23 -6.40
N GLY A 112 -8.42 -3.25 -7.70
CA GLY A 112 -9.36 -4.22 -8.24
C GLY A 112 -9.63 -4.02 -9.72
N ARG A 113 -10.35 -4.98 -10.33
CA ARG A 113 -10.63 -5.00 -11.78
C ARG A 113 -11.74 -4.07 -12.22
N HIS A 114 -12.63 -3.74 -11.29
CA HIS A 114 -13.82 -2.95 -11.54
C HIS A 114 -13.74 -1.56 -10.91
N THR A 115 -12.55 -1.14 -10.49
CA THR A 115 -12.27 0.20 -9.96
C THR A 115 -11.16 0.86 -10.78
N SER A 116 -11.11 2.18 -10.72
CA SER A 116 -9.97 2.98 -11.23
C SER A 116 -9.01 3.37 -10.10
N GLU A 117 -9.21 2.84 -8.90
CA GLU A 117 -8.37 3.08 -7.72
C GLU A 117 -7.04 2.33 -7.82
N TYR A 118 -5.97 3.07 -7.55
CA TYR A 118 -4.61 2.57 -7.46
C TYR A 118 -4.06 2.90 -6.09
N TYR A 119 -3.53 1.88 -5.42
CA TYR A 119 -2.79 2.05 -4.18
C TYR A 119 -1.35 2.47 -4.50
N VAL A 120 -0.92 3.61 -3.95
CA VAL A 120 0.45 4.13 -4.11
C VAL A 120 1.31 3.61 -2.96
N ASN A 121 1.73 2.36 -3.07
CA ASN A 121 2.55 1.70 -2.06
C ASN A 121 3.89 2.40 -1.90
N GLY A 122 4.25 2.66 -0.63
CA GLY A 122 5.46 3.39 -0.25
C GLY A 122 5.24 4.83 0.16
N VAL A 123 4.03 5.38 -0.04
CA VAL A 123 3.67 6.80 0.22
C VAL A 123 2.66 6.97 1.36
N SER A 124 2.65 6.07 2.35
CA SER A 124 1.84 6.25 3.56
C SER A 124 2.19 7.57 4.24
N THR A 125 1.19 8.38 4.59
CA THR A 125 1.43 9.72 5.13
C THR A 125 0.33 10.19 6.07
N SER A 126 0.70 11.12 6.94
CA SER A 126 -0.19 11.88 7.84
C SER A 126 -0.25 13.36 7.49
N LEU A 127 0.39 13.79 6.40
CA LEU A 127 0.47 15.19 5.99
C LEU A 127 -0.91 15.73 5.52
N PRO A 128 -1.15 17.04 5.59
CA PRO A 128 -2.38 17.66 5.08
C PRO A 128 -2.62 17.40 3.58
N TYR A 129 -3.88 17.34 3.17
CA TYR A 129 -4.31 16.98 1.81
C TYR A 129 -3.58 17.76 0.71
N GLU A 130 -3.45 19.08 0.85
CA GLU A 130 -2.81 19.94 -0.14
C GLU A 130 -1.32 19.62 -0.29
N VAL A 131 -0.65 19.21 0.79
CA VAL A 131 0.75 18.76 0.76
C VAL A 131 0.84 17.40 0.07
N GLN A 132 -0.14 16.51 0.32
CA GLN A 132 -0.22 15.23 -0.38
C GLN A 132 -0.34 15.41 -1.88
N LEU A 133 -1.25 16.28 -2.31
CA LEU A 133 -1.43 16.60 -3.71
C LEU A 133 -0.15 17.18 -4.32
N GLU A 134 0.49 18.11 -3.62
CA GLU A 134 1.72 18.76 -4.08
C GLU A 134 2.88 17.76 -4.29
N PHE A 135 3.16 16.89 -3.31
CA PHE A 135 4.24 15.93 -3.46
C PHE A 135 3.89 14.78 -4.42
N LEU A 136 2.60 14.41 -4.55
CA LEU A 136 2.18 13.40 -5.52
C LEU A 136 2.40 13.91 -6.94
N HIS A 137 2.05 15.17 -7.21
CA HIS A 137 2.28 15.80 -8.52
C HIS A 137 3.75 16.01 -8.85
N SER A 138 4.67 15.86 -7.89
CA SER A 138 6.11 15.90 -8.14
C SER A 138 6.73 14.54 -8.46
N ILE A 139 5.95 13.45 -8.42
CA ILE A 139 6.38 12.09 -8.74
C ILE A 139 6.12 11.84 -10.25
N PRO A 140 7.09 11.29 -11.00
CA PRO A 140 6.89 10.90 -12.39
C PRO A 140 5.69 9.97 -12.55
N ALA A 141 4.88 10.20 -13.60
CA ALA A 141 3.61 9.53 -13.89
C ALA A 141 2.41 10.03 -13.09
N LEU A 142 2.63 10.79 -12.01
CA LEU A 142 1.58 11.26 -11.11
C LEU A 142 1.35 12.79 -11.20
N GLU A 143 1.90 13.47 -12.21
CA GLU A 143 1.81 14.93 -12.36
C GLU A 143 0.38 15.47 -12.45
N ARG A 144 -0.55 14.63 -12.88
CA ARG A 144 -1.98 14.94 -13.00
C ARG A 144 -2.84 13.97 -12.19
N ALA A 145 -2.24 13.25 -11.23
CA ALA A 145 -2.94 12.28 -10.41
C ALA A 145 -4.08 12.96 -9.65
N GLU A 146 -5.23 12.28 -9.60
CA GLU A 146 -6.40 12.69 -8.83
C GLU A 146 -6.50 11.80 -7.61
N ILE A 147 -6.55 12.39 -6.42
CA ILE A 147 -6.67 11.65 -5.17
C ILE A 147 -8.13 11.26 -4.97
N MET A 148 -8.43 9.95 -5.02
CA MET A 148 -9.77 9.43 -4.69
C MET A 148 -9.98 9.35 -3.18
N ARG A 149 -8.93 9.01 -2.43
CA ARG A 149 -8.94 8.94 -0.95
C ARG A 149 -7.64 9.52 -0.41
N PRO A 150 -7.68 10.54 0.46
CA PRO A 150 -6.47 11.10 1.05
C PRO A 150 -5.79 10.09 1.98
N GLY A 151 -4.47 10.15 2.05
CA GLY A 151 -3.69 9.45 3.07
C GLY A 151 -4.01 9.97 4.46
N TYR A 152 -3.95 9.09 5.44
CA TYR A 152 -4.20 9.41 6.83
C TYR A 152 -3.39 8.47 7.73
N ALA A 153 -3.26 8.87 9.00
CA ALA A 153 -2.73 8.03 10.05
C ALA A 153 -3.81 7.80 11.10
N VAL A 154 -3.76 6.65 11.77
CA VAL A 154 -4.62 6.37 12.92
C VAL A 154 -3.80 5.85 14.08
N GLU A 155 -4.16 6.30 15.27
CA GLU A 155 -3.62 5.85 16.54
C GLU A 155 -4.69 5.02 17.25
N TYR A 156 -4.32 3.83 17.73
CA TYR A 156 -5.23 2.93 18.44
C TYR A 156 -4.51 2.31 19.64
N ASP A 157 -5.30 2.02 20.67
CA ASP A 157 -4.83 1.20 21.80
C ASP A 157 -4.70 -0.26 21.38
N TYR A 158 -3.76 -0.97 22.00
CA TYR A 158 -3.61 -2.41 21.84
C TYR A 158 -3.25 -3.06 23.16
N PHE A 159 -3.63 -4.34 23.33
CA PHE A 159 -3.19 -5.15 24.45
C PHE A 159 -1.86 -5.82 24.12
N PRO A 160 -0.80 -5.62 24.92
CA PRO A 160 0.45 -6.34 24.74
C PRO A 160 0.24 -7.86 24.65
N PRO A 161 0.69 -8.54 23.56
CA PRO A 161 0.45 -9.96 23.36
C PRO A 161 1.17 -10.85 24.38
N THR A 162 2.08 -10.29 25.18
CA THR A 162 2.73 -10.97 26.33
C THR A 162 1.74 -11.36 27.44
N GLN A 163 0.52 -10.80 27.40
CA GLN A 163 -0.58 -11.18 28.28
C GLN A 163 -1.28 -12.48 27.85
N LEU A 164 -0.96 -13.02 26.67
CA LEU A 164 -1.54 -14.25 26.15
C LEU A 164 -0.61 -15.45 26.36
N LEU A 165 -1.19 -16.65 26.42
CA LEU A 165 -0.48 -17.91 26.22
C LEU A 165 -0.22 -18.12 24.72
N PRO A 166 0.70 -19.03 24.33
CA PRO A 166 0.89 -19.39 22.93
C PRO A 166 -0.37 -19.92 22.24
N THR A 167 -1.36 -20.36 23.01
CA THR A 167 -2.70 -20.77 22.56
C THR A 167 -3.64 -19.60 22.27
N LEU A 168 -3.19 -18.35 22.44
CA LEU A 168 -3.98 -17.11 22.39
C LEU A 168 -4.98 -16.92 23.54
N GLU A 169 -5.00 -17.83 24.51
CA GLU A 169 -5.77 -17.67 25.73
C GLU A 169 -5.20 -16.54 26.61
N THR A 170 -6.07 -15.75 27.23
CA THR A 170 -5.65 -14.70 28.17
C THR A 170 -5.15 -15.31 29.47
N ARG A 171 -4.00 -14.86 29.97
CA ARG A 171 -3.47 -15.33 31.26
C ARG A 171 -4.28 -14.85 32.47
N LEU A 172 -5.07 -13.79 32.29
CA LEU A 172 -5.75 -13.10 33.38
C LEU A 172 -7.08 -13.77 33.78
N ILE A 173 -7.80 -14.37 32.83
CA ILE A 173 -9.11 -14.98 33.04
C ILE A 173 -8.94 -16.50 32.93
N ARG A 174 -9.42 -17.24 33.93
CA ARG A 174 -9.40 -18.71 34.00
C ARG A 174 -10.81 -19.25 33.97
#